data_AF-T1EH95-F1
#
_entry.id   AF-T1EH95-F1
#
_cell.length_a   1.000
_cell.length_b   1.000
_cell.length_c   1.000
_cell.angle_alpha   90.00
_cell.angle_beta   90.00
_cell.angle_gamma   90.00
#
_symmetry.space_group_name_H-M   'P 1'
#
loop_
_entity.id
_entity.type
_entity.pdbx_description
1 polymer ?
#
loop_
_entity_poly.entity_id
_entity_poly.type
_entity_poly.pdbx_seq_one_letter_code
_entity_poly.pdbx_strand_id
1 'polypeptide(L)'
;SFARLLKNSPFIQIGDPNGAVVRGTIIETLDDNLYIDFGGKFHCVCKKPRYKTDMYTRGTKVRLRLIDLELASKFMGSDKGISLLEADAVLLGIDRD
;
A
#
# COMPACT_ATOMS: atom_id res chain seq x y z
N SER A 1 24.93 -12.98 -0.02
CA SER A 1 24.50 -13.13 1.39
C SER A 1 23.21 -12.36 1.60
N PHE A 2 22.45 -12.71 2.64
CA PHE A 2 21.22 -12.00 3.03
C PHE A 2 21.44 -10.49 3.19
N ALA A 3 22.49 -10.08 3.91
CA ALA A 3 22.81 -8.66 4.13
C ALA A 3 22.97 -7.86 2.82
N ARG A 4 23.59 -8.45 1.80
CA ARG A 4 23.76 -7.79 0.49
C ARG A 4 22.42 -7.65 -0.25
N LEU A 5 21.53 -8.64 -0.16
CA LEU A 5 20.21 -8.57 -0.78
C LEU A 5 19.35 -7.51 -0.09
N LEU A 6 19.28 -7.53 1.24
CA LEU A 6 18.50 -6.57 2.02
C LEU A 6 18.95 -5.12 1.73
N LYS A 7 20.26 -4.86 1.83
CA LYS A 7 20.84 -3.52 1.59
C LYS A 7 20.54 -2.97 0.20
N ASN A 8 20.43 -3.82 -0.82
CA ASN A 8 20.18 -3.41 -2.21
C ASN A 8 18.71 -3.58 -2.63
N SER A 9 17.82 -3.90 -1.70
CA SER A 9 16.40 -4.09 -2.03
C SER A 9 15.71 -2.74 -2.23
N PRO A 10 14.72 -2.64 -3.14
CA PRO A 10 13.92 -1.43 -3.32
C PRO A 10 13.26 -0.97 -2.00
N PHE A 11 12.84 -1.92 -1.18
CA PHE A 11 12.25 -1.66 0.13
C PHE A 11 13.17 -0.83 1.03
N ILE A 12 14.45 -1.21 1.15
CA ILE A 12 15.42 -0.46 1.95
C ILE A 12 15.78 0.88 1.29
N GLN A 13 15.77 0.94 -0.05
CA GLN A 13 16.10 2.16 -0.80
C GLN A 13 15.03 3.25 -0.70
N ILE A 14 13.76 2.91 -0.41
CA ILE A 14 12.68 3.89 -0.20
C ILE A 14 12.97 4.82 0.99
N GLY A 15 13.64 4.32 2.03
CA GLY A 15 13.89 5.09 3.25
C GLY A 15 12.62 5.26 4.08
N ASP A 16 12.29 6.50 4.46
CA ASP A 16 11.02 6.80 5.14
C ASP A 16 9.86 6.62 4.14
N PRO A 17 8.92 5.69 4.39
CA PRO A 17 7.82 5.45 3.48
C PRO A 17 6.83 6.62 3.44
N ASN A 18 6.74 7.46 4.47
CA ASN A 18 5.73 8.51 4.53
C ASN A 18 5.95 9.55 3.41
N GLY A 19 4.97 9.67 2.52
CA GLY A 19 5.02 10.55 1.36
C GLY A 19 5.68 9.94 0.12
N ALA A 20 6.28 8.75 0.22
CA ALA A 20 6.86 8.05 -0.92
C ALA A 20 5.79 7.67 -1.95
N VAL A 21 6.09 7.86 -3.23
CA VAL A 21 5.19 7.48 -4.33
C VAL A 21 5.65 6.17 -4.94
N VAL A 22 4.77 5.17 -4.90
CA VAL A 22 5.05 3.81 -5.38
C VAL A 22 4.02 3.36 -6.42
N ARG A 23 4.41 2.38 -7.24
CA ARG A 23 3.50 1.69 -8.16
C ARG A 23 2.86 0.50 -7.43
N GLY A 24 1.55 0.35 -7.59
CA GLY A 24 0.76 -0.75 -7.05
C GLY A 24 -0.08 -1.43 -8.12
N THR A 25 -0.64 -2.58 -7.78
CA THR A 25 -1.53 -3.38 -8.64
C THR A 25 -2.80 -3.69 -7.86
N ILE A 26 -3.96 -3.44 -8.45
CA ILE A 26 -5.24 -3.84 -7.85
C ILE A 26 -5.31 -5.37 -7.87
N ILE A 27 -5.32 -6.01 -6.70
CA ILE A 27 -5.37 -7.48 -6.58
C ILE A 27 -6.80 -8.01 -6.35
N GLU A 28 -7.69 -7.18 -5.80
CA GLU A 28 -9.11 -7.49 -5.61
C GLU A 28 -9.93 -6.20 -5.58
N THR A 29 -11.21 -6.29 -5.93
CA THR A 29 -12.18 -5.20 -5.86
C THR A 29 -13.46 -5.69 -5.20
N LEU A 30 -13.78 -5.13 -4.04
CA LEU A 30 -14.99 -5.45 -3.29
C LEU A 30 -15.79 -4.17 -3.07
N ASP A 31 -16.98 -4.11 -3.68
CA ASP A 31 -17.81 -2.91 -3.73
C ASP A 31 -17.03 -1.68 -4.25
N ASP A 32 -16.94 -0.66 -3.40
CA ASP A 32 -16.20 0.58 -3.64
C ASP A 32 -14.78 0.57 -3.05
N ASN A 33 -14.26 -0.61 -2.67
CA ASN A 33 -12.91 -0.76 -2.12
C ASN A 33 -11.98 -1.46 -3.10
N LEU A 34 -10.79 -0.92 -3.26
CA LEU A 34 -9.71 -1.44 -4.08
C LEU A 34 -8.62 -1.97 -3.15
N TYR A 35 -8.36 -3.27 -3.22
CA TYR A 35 -7.24 -3.91 -2.53
C TYR A 35 -6.01 -3.83 -3.43
N ILE A 36 -4.95 -3.16 -2.99
CA ILE A 36 -3.81 -2.81 -3.84
C ILE A 36 -2.51 -3.30 -3.21
N ASP A 37 -1.83 -4.18 -3.93
CA ASP A 37 -0.48 -4.64 -3.58
C ASP A 37 0.58 -3.74 -4.23
N PHE A 38 1.59 -3.34 -3.47
CA PHE A 38 2.72 -2.52 -3.91
C PHE A 38 4.08 -3.16 -3.56
N GLY A 39 4.09 -4.46 -3.20
CA GLY A 39 5.32 -5.19 -2.85
C GLY A 39 5.78 -5.00 -1.41
N GLY A 40 4.91 -4.43 -0.56
CA GLY A 40 5.11 -4.36 0.89
C GLY A 40 4.71 -5.65 1.60
N LYS A 41 4.81 -5.65 2.94
CA LYS A 41 4.33 -6.76 3.79
C LYS A 41 2.80 -6.89 3.76
N PHE A 42 2.11 -5.76 3.79
CA PHE A 42 0.66 -5.67 3.70
C PHE A 42 0.23 -4.88 2.47
N HIS A 43 -0.96 -5.19 1.95
CA HIS A 43 -1.63 -4.38 0.94
C HIS A 43 -2.25 -3.15 1.59
N CYS A 44 -2.68 -2.18 0.78
CA CYS A 44 -3.53 -1.09 1.23
C CYS A 44 -4.93 -1.21 0.63
N VAL A 45 -5.91 -0.59 1.30
CA VAL A 45 -7.29 -0.53 0.83
C VAL A 45 -7.64 0.92 0.52
N CYS A 46 -7.94 1.21 -0.74
CA CYS A 46 -8.31 2.56 -1.18
C CYS A 46 -9.75 2.58 -1.68
N LYS A 47 -10.44 3.71 -1.51
CA LYS A 47 -11.76 3.90 -2.12
C LYS A 47 -11.65 4.03 -3.64
N LYS A 48 -12.54 3.35 -4.36
CA LYS A 48 -12.66 3.43 -5.81
C LYS A 48 -13.08 4.87 -6.19
N PRO A 49 -12.35 5.54 -7.08
CA PRO A 49 -12.73 6.87 -7.54
C PRO A 49 -14.06 6.83 -8.30
N ARG A 50 -14.92 7.85 -8.11
CA ARG A 50 -16.21 7.98 -8.82
C ARG A 50 -16.06 8.31 -10.30
N TYR A 51 -14.89 8.75 -10.73
CA TYR A 51 -14.58 9.03 -12.13
C TYR A 51 -13.84 7.84 -12.75
N LYS A 52 -14.17 7.51 -14.01
CA LYS A 52 -13.50 6.43 -14.76
C LYS A 52 -13.43 5.11 -13.99
N THR A 53 -14.51 4.79 -13.26
CA THR A 53 -14.66 3.60 -12.41
C THR A 53 -14.29 2.31 -13.14
N ASP A 54 -14.65 2.21 -14.43
CA ASP A 54 -14.43 1.03 -15.27
C ASP A 54 -12.95 0.71 -15.49
N MET A 55 -12.05 1.69 -15.27
CA MET A 55 -10.62 1.48 -15.39
C MET A 55 -9.97 0.90 -14.13
N TYR A 56 -10.64 0.96 -12.98
CA TYR A 56 -10.12 0.45 -11.70
C TYR A 56 -10.62 -0.98 -11.46
N THR A 57 -10.10 -1.90 -12.27
CA THR A 57 -10.39 -3.33 -12.19
C THR A 57 -9.16 -4.10 -11.73
N ARG A 58 -9.36 -5.37 -11.37
CA ARG A 58 -8.29 -6.27 -10.97
C ARG A 58 -7.20 -6.33 -12.06
N GLY A 59 -5.94 -6.17 -11.66
CA GLY A 59 -4.78 -6.12 -12.55
C GLY A 59 -4.36 -4.72 -12.96
N THR A 60 -5.22 -3.69 -12.81
CA THR A 60 -4.85 -2.30 -13.14
C THR A 60 -3.68 -1.83 -12.28
N LYS A 61 -2.68 -1.22 -12.93
CA LYS A 61 -1.55 -0.57 -12.28
C LYS A 61 -1.94 0.84 -11.84
N VAL A 62 -1.58 1.19 -10.62
CA VAL A 62 -1.95 2.46 -9.97
C VAL A 62 -0.74 3.07 -9.28
N ARG A 63 -0.82 4.37 -9.01
CA ARG A 63 0.16 5.09 -8.20
C ARG A 63 -0.43 5.38 -6.83
N LEU A 64 0.36 5.11 -5.80
CA LEU A 64 0.02 5.32 -4.40
C LEU A 64 1.00 6.29 -3.77
N ARG A 65 0.51 7.13 -2.86
CA ARG A 65 1.35 7.82 -1.88
C ARG A 65 1.22 7.09 -0.56
N LEU A 66 2.32 6.53 -0.06
CA LEU A 66 2.34 5.81 1.20
C LEU A 66 2.22 6.78 2.38
N ILE A 67 1.53 6.35 3.43
CA ILE A 67 1.45 7.03 4.73
C ILE A 67 2.13 6.15 5.78
N ASP A 68 1.69 4.89 5.90
CA ASP A 68 2.24 3.90 6.81
C ASP A 68 2.29 2.52 6.13
N LEU A 69 3.32 1.73 6.44
CA LEU A 69 3.50 0.38 5.91
C LEU A 69 2.74 -0.68 6.72
N GLU A 70 2.36 -0.37 7.96
CA GLU A 70 1.53 -1.22 8.83
C GLU A 70 0.75 -0.35 9.80
N LEU A 71 -0.58 -0.28 9.64
CA LEU A 71 -1.46 0.40 10.59
C LEU A 71 -1.49 -0.37 11.92
N ALA A 72 -0.61 0.02 12.83
CA ALA A 72 -0.53 -0.53 14.17
C ALA A 72 -0.48 0.58 15.24
N SER A 73 -1.18 0.35 16.34
CA SER A 73 -1.19 1.27 17.48
C SER A 73 -1.24 0.52 18.80
N LYS A 74 -0.83 1.18 19.89
CA LYS A 74 -0.89 0.65 21.25
C LYS A 74 -1.87 1.49 22.07
N PHE A 75 -2.89 0.83 22.59
CA PHE A 75 -3.91 1.46 23.42
C PHE A 75 -3.63 1.24 24.91
N MET A 76 -4.17 2.13 25.75
CA MET A 76 -4.06 2.01 27.22
C MET A 76 -4.65 0.67 27.70
N GLY A 77 -3.93 0.02 28.62
CA GLY A 77 -4.33 -1.29 29.17
C GLY A 77 -3.91 -2.49 28.32
N SER A 78 -3.30 -2.30 27.15
CA SER A 78 -2.72 -3.39 26.36
C SER A 78 -1.21 -3.49 26.57
N ASP A 79 -0.71 -4.71 26.76
CA ASP A 79 0.73 -4.98 26.79
C ASP A 79 1.34 -4.97 25.38
N LYS A 80 0.52 -5.24 24.34
CA LYS A 80 0.95 -5.38 22.94
C LYS A 80 0.28 -4.36 22.02
N GLY A 81 0.93 -4.05 20.90
CA GLY A 81 0.31 -3.31 19.81
C GLY A 81 -0.77 -4.13 19.12
N ILE A 82 -1.79 -3.46 18.60
CA ILE A 82 -2.83 -4.02 17.74
C ILE A 82 -2.53 -3.53 16.32
N SER A 83 -2.54 -4.45 15.35
CA SER A 83 -2.32 -4.18 13.94
C SER A 83 -3.59 -4.51 13.15
N LEU A 84 -3.94 -3.65 12.20
CA LEU A 84 -5.06 -3.89 11.27
C LEU A 84 -4.66 -4.80 10.10
N LEU A 85 -3.38 -5.17 9.99
CA LEU A 85 -2.84 -6.02 8.91
C LEU A 85 -3.03 -5.42 7.50
N GLU A 86 -3.02 -4.09 7.44
CA GLU A 86 -3.08 -3.29 6.21
C GLU A 86 -2.12 -2.10 6.30
N ALA A 87 -1.65 -1.65 5.15
CA ALA A 87 -0.89 -0.42 4.99
C ALA A 87 -1.84 0.76 4.71
N ASP A 88 -1.42 1.97 5.07
CA ASP A 88 -2.15 3.19 4.77
C ASP A 88 -1.52 3.93 3.59
N ALA A 89 -2.35 4.29 2.61
CA ALA A 89 -1.93 4.94 1.39
C ALA A 89 -3.06 5.71 0.72
N VAL A 90 -2.68 6.72 -0.07
CA VAL A 90 -3.59 7.50 -0.90
C VAL A 90 -3.45 7.10 -2.36
N LEU A 91 -4.56 6.72 -2.98
CA LEU A 91 -4.65 6.50 -4.42
C LEU A 91 -4.51 7.81 -5.20
N LEU A 92 -3.41 7.94 -5.96
CA LEU A 92 -3.13 9.10 -6.81
C LEU A 92 -3.77 8.98 -8.20
N GLY A 93 -4.02 7.75 -8.65
CA GLY A 93 -4.63 7.45 -9.94
C GLY A 93 -3.98 6.26 -10.64
N ILE A 94 -4.37 6.04 -11.89
CA ILE A 94 -3.82 4.98 -12.73
C ILE A 94 -2.38 5.31 -13.11
N ASP A 95 -1.52 4.30 -13.11
CA ASP A 95 -0.16 4.42 -13.60
C ASP A 95 -0.21 4.45 -15.13
N ARG A 96 0.22 5.57 -15.72
CA ARG A 96 0.45 5.68 -17.16
C ARG A 96 1.95 5.51 -17.31
N ASP A 97 2.36 4.42 -17.96
CA ASP A 97 3.76 4.15 -18.25
C ASP A 97 4.44 5.34 -18.95
#